data_AF-A0A6A5K2J5-F1
#
_entry.id   AF-A0A6A5K2J5-F1
#
_cell.length_a   1.000
_cell.length_b   1.000
_cell.length_c   1.000
_cell.angle_alpha   90.00
_cell.angle_beta   90.00
_cell.angle_gamma   90.00
#
_symmetry.space_group_name_H-M   'P 1'
#
loop_
_entity.id
_entity.type
_entity.pdbx_description
1 polymer ?
#
loop_
_entity_poly.entity_id
_entity_poly.type
_entity_poly.pdbx_seq_one_letter_code
_entity_poly.pdbx_strand_id
1 'polypeptide(L)' 'HQRVVKLLLDKGADVNAQGGRYSNALQAALSGGYEVVAKLLLDKGAHSNVERSKV' A
#
# COMPACT_ATOMS: atom_id res chain seq x y z
N HIS A 1 0.23 13.81 4.36
CA HIS A 1 0.23 12.32 4.44
C HIS A 1 1.38 11.67 3.67
N GLN A 2 1.70 12.06 2.43
CA GLN A 2 2.76 11.44 1.62
C GLN A 2 4.14 11.31 2.33
N ARG A 3 4.59 12.36 3.04
CA ARG A 3 5.88 12.32 3.78
C ARG A 3 5.91 11.24 4.87
N VAL A 4 4.78 10.98 5.52
CA VAL A 4 4.66 9.94 6.55
C VAL A 4 4.72 8.56 5.90
N VAL A 5 4.03 8.35 4.78
CA VAL A 5 4.09 7.10 4.01
C VAL A 5 5.53 6.80 3.58
N LYS A 6 6.24 7.80 3.05
CA LYS A 6 7.65 7.64 2.67
C LYS A 6 8.54 7.27 3.86
N LEU A 7 8.39 7.98 4.98
CA LEU A 7 9.18 7.70 6.19
C LEU A 7 8.96 6.26 6.70
N LEU A 8 7.71 5.78 6.70
CA LEU A 8 7.39 4.42 7.15
C LEU A 8 8.01 3.36 6.22
N LEU A 9 7.88 3.54 4.91
CA LEU A 9 8.48 2.63 3.91
C LEU A 9 10.00 2.63 4.00
N ASP A 10 10.62 3.79 4.20
CA ASP A 10 12.08 3.91 4.38
C ASP A 10 12.56 3.30 5.72
N LYS A 11 11.65 3.13 6.69
CA LYS A 11 11.90 2.39 7.94
C LYS A 11 11.62 0.89 7.84
N GLY A 12 11.30 0.38 6.64
CA GLY A 12 11.06 -1.05 6.41
C GLY A 12 9.64 -1.51 6.74
N ALA A 13 8.66 -0.59 6.77
CA ALA A 13 7.26 -1.00 6.83
C ALA A 13 6.93 -1.90 5.62
N ASP A 14 6.25 -3.01 5.86
CA ASP A 14 5.78 -3.90 4.80
C ASP A 14 4.73 -3.19 3.95
N VAL A 15 5.10 -2.92 2.69
CA VAL A 15 4.28 -2.20 1.71
C VAL A 15 3.00 -2.97 1.34
N ASN A 16 3.02 -4.30 1.48
CA ASN A 16 1.93 -5.20 1.16
C ASN A 16 1.17 -5.67 2.42
N ALA A 17 1.49 -5.12 3.59
CA ALA A 17 0.84 -5.46 4.84
C ALA A 17 -0.69 -5.37 4.69
N GLN A 18 -1.35 -6.47 5.03
CA GLN A 18 -2.80 -6.54 5.03
C GLN A 18 -3.36 -5.94 6.32
N GLY A 19 -4.43 -5.18 6.19
CA GLY A 19 -5.18 -4.54 7.26
C GLY A 19 -6.69 -4.73 7.06
N GLY A 20 -7.48 -3.97 7.81
CA GLY A 20 -8.93 -4.11 7.91
C GLY A 20 -9.71 -3.79 6.62
N ARG A 21 -10.63 -2.82 6.69
CA ARG A 21 -11.67 -2.58 5.66
C ARG A 21 -11.18 -2.54 4.20
N TYR A 22 -9.97 -2.06 3.96
CA TYR A 22 -9.42 -1.83 2.62
C TYR A 22 -8.39 -2.86 2.17
N SER A 23 -8.22 -3.99 2.86
CA SER A 23 -7.19 -5.01 2.59
C SER A 23 -5.75 -4.51 2.69
N ASN A 24 -5.26 -3.58 1.87
CA ASN A 24 -3.90 -3.05 1.95
C ASN A 24 -3.84 -1.52 1.74
N ALA A 25 -2.65 -0.94 1.97
CA ALA A 25 -2.43 0.50 1.86
C ALA A 25 -2.70 1.04 0.44
N LEU A 26 -2.44 0.25 -0.60
CA LEU A 26 -2.67 0.64 -2.00
C LEU A 26 -4.17 0.74 -2.31
N GLN A 27 -4.96 -0.24 -1.88
CA GLN A 27 -6.41 -0.22 -2.05
C GLN A 27 -7.07 0.93 -1.27
N ALA A 28 -6.61 1.24 -0.06
CA ALA A 28 -7.06 2.42 0.68
C ALA A 28 -6.71 3.73 -0.06
N ALA A 29 -5.50 3.83 -0.63
CA ALA A 29 -5.08 5.00 -1.40
C ALA A 29 -5.94 5.20 -2.66
N LEU A 30 -6.22 4.13 -3.40
CA LEU A 30 -7.09 4.16 -4.59
C LEU A 30 -8.53 4.53 -4.24
N SER A 31 -9.09 3.93 -3.18
CA SER A 31 -10.46 4.24 -2.73
C SER A 31 -10.64 5.69 -2.28
N GLY A 32 -9.57 6.32 -1.78
CA GLY A 32 -9.58 7.72 -1.33
C GLY A 32 -9.16 8.73 -2.40
N GLY A 33 -8.83 8.31 -3.62
CA GLY A 33 -8.33 9.20 -4.69
C GLY A 33 -6.92 9.74 -4.45
N TYR A 34 -6.10 9.10 -3.60
CA TYR A 34 -4.75 9.55 -3.28
C TYR A 34 -3.72 9.07 -4.32
N GLU A 35 -3.82 9.55 -5.56
CA GLU A 35 -3.01 9.10 -6.70
C GLU A 35 -1.51 9.10 -6.43
N VAL A 36 -0.99 10.16 -5.81
CA VAL A 36 0.46 10.27 -5.51
C VAL A 36 0.90 9.24 -4.47
N VAL A 37 0.04 8.91 -3.50
CA VAL A 37 0.32 7.86 -2.52
C VAL A 37 0.27 6.49 -3.18
N ALA A 38 -0.70 6.27 -4.09
CA ALA A 38 -0.80 5.03 -4.85
C ALA A 38 0.45 4.81 -5.73
N LYS A 39 0.92 5.84 -6.44
CA LYS A 39 2.18 5.79 -7.21
C LYS A 39 3.38 5.45 -6.31
N LEU A 40 3.53 6.14 -5.18
CA LEU A 40 4.63 5.87 -4.24
C LEU A 40 4.62 4.41 -3.72
N LEU A 41 3.43 3.86 -3.46
CA LEU A 41 3.28 2.48 -3.02
C LEU A 41 3.66 1.50 -4.14
N LEU A 42 3.21 1.74 -5.38
CA LEU A 42 3.59 0.93 -6.55
C LEU A 42 5.11 0.95 -6.78
N ASP A 43 5.75 2.13 -6.71
CA ASP A 43 7.20 2.28 -6.86
C ASP A 43 7.98 1.49 -5.79
N LYS A 44 7.35 1.26 -4.63
CA LYS A 44 7.91 0.49 -3.51
C LYS A 44 7.51 -0.98 -3.54
N GLY A 45 6.84 -1.44 -4.59
CA GLY A 45 6.47 -2.84 -4.77
C GLY A 45 5.13 -3.24 -4.15
N ALA A 46 4.21 -2.30 -3.96
CA ALA A 46 2.84 -2.64 -3.60
C ALA A 46 2.15 -3.39 -4.76
N HIS A 47 1.39 -4.43 -4.45
CA HIS A 47 0.60 -5.17 -5.43
C HIS A 47 -0.89 -5.04 -5.12
N SER A 48 -1.71 -4.93 -6.16
CA SER A 48 -3.18 -4.90 -6.04
C SER A 48 -3.78 -6.27 -5.66
N ASN A 49 -2.97 -7.32 -5.80
CA ASN A 49 -3.31 -8.71 -5.61
C ASN A 49 -3.20 -9.12 -4.13
N VAL A 50 -4.32 -9.52 -3.53
CA VAL A 50 -4.34 -10.43 -2.38
C VAL A 50 -3.83 -11.75 -2.92
N GLU A 51 -2.58 -12.14 -2.63
CA GLU A 51 -2.18 -13.53 -2.89
C GLU A 51 -3.12 -14.44 -2.09
N ARG A 52 -4.25 -14.81 -2.71
CA ARG A 52 -5.01 -15.98 -2.31
C ARG A 52 -4.03 -17.09 -2.53
N SER A 53 -3.47 -17.61 -1.43
CA SER A 53 -2.71 -18.84 -1.41
C SER A 53 -3.39 -19.81 -2.37
N LYS A 54 -2.68 -20.19 -3.43
CA LYS A 54 -3.06 -21.34 -4.25
C LYS A 54 -2.97 -22.54 -3.31
N VAL A 55 -4.11 -22.91 -2.71
CA VAL A 55 -4.37 -24.27 -2.24
C VAL A 55 -4.62 -25.16 -3.44
#